data_AF-A0A3B8JVL8-F1
#
_entry.id   AF-A0A3B8JVL8-F1
#
_cell.length_a   1.000
_cell.length_b   1.000
_cell.length_c   1.000
_cell.angle_alpha   90.00
_cell.angle_beta   90.00
_cell.angle_gamma   90.00
#
_symmetry.space_group_name_H-M   'P 1'
#
loop_
_entity.id
_entity.type
_entity.pdbx_description
1 polymer ?
#
loop_
_entity_poly.entity_id
_entity_poly.type
_entity_poly.pdbx_seq_one_letter_code
_entity_poly.pdbx_strand_id
1 'polypeptide(L)'
;MVYINVDDEGQVHPDIRQTAGMDDETYNFYLKLMDQPGLAGKTVGIVYDYVGMRIVDGPVEKDGITWWKLEGHGKSGWADERCLTEIEGEWDSKVESAIAWAIENIGRTDYSYKCLSFVQDAYRKGGINLTGLPWGTAKNAATIFKAEANKDKVVPRGAAVFYNWEGTVGGTTQNWGHVGIALQTGEYDEIDVINALEYVSIEPGGYLAHYTDMDYIGWAWVFKKN
;
A
#
# COMPACT_ATOMS: atom_id res chain seq x y z
N MET A 1 -9.56 -1.91 13.16
CA MET A 1 -9.42 -1.49 11.73
C MET A 1 -8.77 -2.64 11.01
N VAL A 2 -9.09 -2.87 9.76
CA VAL A 2 -8.56 -4.04 9.04
C VAL A 2 -7.99 -3.61 7.71
N TYR A 3 -6.92 -4.25 7.27
CA TYR A 3 -6.58 -4.29 5.85
C TYR A 3 -6.92 -5.67 5.34
N ILE A 4 -6.99 -5.78 4.03
CA ILE A 4 -7.39 -7.01 3.37
C ILE A 4 -6.12 -7.75 3.01
N ASN A 5 -6.06 -9.03 3.38
CA ASN A 5 -5.04 -9.96 2.95
C ASN A 5 -5.76 -11.17 2.34
N VAL A 6 -5.65 -11.32 1.03
CA VAL A 6 -6.30 -12.39 0.25
C VAL A 6 -5.28 -13.45 -0.21
N ASP A 7 -3.99 -13.21 -0.03
CA ASP A 7 -2.95 -14.03 -0.65
C ASP A 7 -2.65 -15.33 0.11
N ASP A 8 -2.50 -16.40 -0.67
CA ASP A 8 -1.77 -17.61 -0.33
C ASP A 8 -1.06 -18.06 -1.64
N GLU A 9 0.23 -17.75 -1.78
CA GLU A 9 1.10 -18.22 -2.85
C GLU A 9 0.64 -17.90 -4.29
N GLY A 10 0.06 -16.71 -4.51
CA GLY A 10 -0.27 -16.21 -5.84
C GLY A 10 -1.58 -16.74 -6.44
N GLN A 11 -2.45 -17.36 -5.64
CA GLN A 11 -3.82 -17.68 -6.04
C GLN A 11 -4.82 -17.40 -4.92
N VAL A 12 -6.06 -17.07 -5.30
CA VAL A 12 -7.17 -17.00 -4.33
C VAL A 12 -7.51 -18.41 -3.87
N HIS A 13 -7.39 -18.65 -2.56
CA HIS A 13 -7.72 -19.94 -1.94
C HIS A 13 -9.16 -20.36 -2.31
N PRO A 14 -9.42 -21.62 -2.72
CA PRO A 14 -10.74 -22.07 -3.17
C PRO A 14 -11.90 -21.72 -2.23
N ASP A 15 -11.65 -21.77 -0.92
CA ASP A 15 -12.66 -21.55 0.12
C ASP A 15 -13.17 -20.10 0.24
N ILE A 16 -12.49 -19.14 -0.40
CA ILE A 16 -12.84 -17.71 -0.38
C ILE A 16 -13.15 -17.15 -1.78
N ARG A 17 -13.09 -17.96 -2.86
CA ARG A 17 -13.33 -17.47 -4.25
C ARG A 17 -14.72 -16.86 -4.48
N GLN A 18 -15.69 -17.18 -3.62
CA GLN A 18 -17.01 -16.57 -3.69
C GLN A 18 -16.99 -15.12 -3.20
N THR A 19 -16.14 -14.81 -2.22
CA THR A 19 -16.02 -13.50 -1.56
C THR A 19 -14.77 -12.73 -1.98
N ALA A 20 -13.81 -13.35 -2.66
CA ALA A 20 -12.58 -12.73 -3.14
C ALA A 20 -12.30 -13.08 -4.60
N GLY A 21 -11.31 -12.41 -5.19
CA GLY A 21 -10.89 -12.60 -6.59
C GLY A 21 -9.52 -11.98 -6.86
N MET A 22 -9.08 -12.09 -8.11
CA MET A 22 -7.87 -11.46 -8.62
C MET A 22 -8.23 -10.72 -9.92
N ASP A 23 -7.62 -9.56 -10.12
CA ASP A 23 -7.75 -8.77 -11.33
C ASP A 23 -6.85 -9.33 -12.43
N ASP A 24 -7.38 -9.62 -13.61
CA ASP A 24 -6.62 -10.30 -14.68
C ASP A 24 -5.57 -9.39 -15.36
N GLU A 25 -5.70 -8.07 -15.24
CA GLU A 25 -4.78 -7.11 -15.85
C GLU A 25 -3.64 -6.75 -14.91
N THR A 26 -3.96 -6.53 -13.63
CA THR A 26 -3.00 -6.06 -12.62
C THR A 26 -2.50 -7.17 -11.71
N TYR A 27 -3.12 -8.36 -11.75
CA TYR A 27 -2.86 -9.50 -10.86
C TYR A 27 -3.07 -9.18 -9.37
N ASN A 28 -3.77 -8.09 -9.07
CA ASN A 28 -4.06 -7.70 -7.69
C ASN A 28 -5.24 -8.49 -7.14
N PHE A 29 -5.08 -9.01 -5.94
CA PHE A 29 -6.18 -9.62 -5.22
C PHE A 29 -7.16 -8.59 -4.69
N TYR A 30 -8.43 -8.97 -4.59
CA TYR A 30 -9.48 -8.14 -4.03
C TYR A 30 -10.49 -8.96 -3.24
N LEU A 31 -11.10 -8.31 -2.26
CA LEU A 31 -12.28 -8.77 -1.55
C LEU A 31 -13.53 -8.08 -2.11
N LYS A 32 -14.60 -8.84 -2.28
CA LYS A 32 -15.93 -8.36 -2.67
C LYS A 32 -16.65 -7.82 -1.44
N LEU A 33 -17.25 -6.65 -1.60
CA LEU A 33 -18.17 -6.05 -0.64
C LEU A 33 -19.60 -6.40 -1.03
N MET A 34 -20.37 -6.95 -0.09
CA MET A 34 -21.74 -7.46 -0.33
C MET A 34 -22.79 -6.47 0.20
N ASP A 35 -23.96 -6.40 -0.44
CA ASP A 35 -25.08 -5.53 0.00
C ASP A 35 -25.66 -5.93 1.37
N GLN A 36 -25.53 -7.21 1.72
CA GLN A 36 -25.97 -7.82 2.97
C GLN A 36 -24.99 -8.95 3.34
N PRO A 37 -24.92 -9.38 4.61
CA PRO A 37 -24.08 -10.52 4.97
C PRO A 37 -24.61 -11.79 4.31
N GLY A 38 -23.70 -12.64 3.84
CA GLY A 38 -23.99 -13.94 3.23
C GLY A 38 -23.61 -14.05 1.76
N LEU A 39 -23.40 -15.28 1.31
CA LEU A 39 -22.96 -15.65 -0.04
C LEU A 39 -24.04 -15.39 -1.10
N ALA A 40 -25.31 -15.29 -0.68
CA ALA A 40 -26.42 -14.89 -1.55
C ALA A 40 -26.53 -13.36 -1.73
N GLY A 41 -25.74 -12.57 -1.01
CA GLY A 41 -25.67 -11.12 -1.18
C GLY A 41 -25.18 -10.74 -2.58
N LYS A 42 -25.55 -9.55 -3.04
CA LYS A 42 -25.02 -9.02 -4.30
C LYS A 42 -23.72 -8.28 -4.02
N THR A 43 -22.71 -8.50 -4.86
CA THR A 43 -21.50 -7.67 -4.82
C THR A 43 -21.86 -6.22 -5.20
N VAL A 44 -21.59 -5.30 -4.29
CA VAL A 44 -21.80 -3.85 -4.46
C VAL A 44 -20.49 -3.09 -4.72
N GLY A 45 -19.36 -3.75 -4.52
CA GLY A 45 -18.05 -3.20 -4.81
C GLY A 45 -16.93 -4.20 -4.53
N ILE A 46 -15.71 -3.78 -4.80
CA ILE A 46 -14.49 -4.50 -4.45
C ILE A 46 -13.51 -3.58 -3.74
N VAL A 47 -12.64 -4.17 -2.95
CA VAL A 47 -11.55 -3.51 -2.26
C VAL A 47 -10.31 -4.39 -2.40
N TYR A 48 -9.25 -3.80 -2.93
CA TYR A 48 -8.01 -4.51 -3.22
C TYR A 48 -7.25 -4.84 -1.94
N ASP A 49 -6.34 -5.79 -2.06
CA ASP A 49 -5.38 -6.17 -1.04
C ASP A 49 -4.64 -4.95 -0.48
N TYR A 50 -4.23 -5.01 0.79
CA TYR A 50 -3.61 -3.93 1.55
C TYR A 50 -4.46 -2.68 1.78
N VAL A 51 -5.61 -2.49 1.13
CA VAL A 51 -6.45 -1.31 1.37
C VAL A 51 -7.11 -1.40 2.74
N GLY A 52 -6.85 -0.41 3.60
CA GLY A 52 -7.42 -0.35 4.94
C GLY A 52 -8.90 0.04 4.92
N MET A 53 -9.70 -0.56 5.80
CA MET A 53 -11.13 -0.33 5.94
C MET A 53 -11.54 -0.26 7.41
N ARG A 54 -12.62 0.49 7.68
CA ARG A 54 -13.24 0.57 9.01
C ARG A 54 -14.32 -0.48 9.16
N ILE A 55 -14.27 -1.25 10.24
CA ILE A 55 -15.42 -2.04 10.68
C ILE A 55 -16.45 -1.07 11.27
N VAL A 56 -17.68 -1.12 10.76
CA VAL A 56 -18.78 -0.22 11.16
C VAL A 56 -20.02 -0.93 11.68
N ASP A 57 -20.14 -2.24 11.45
CA ASP A 57 -21.23 -3.09 11.91
C ASP A 57 -20.80 -4.56 11.92
N GLY A 58 -21.57 -5.41 12.61
CA GLY A 58 -21.27 -6.82 12.83
C GLY A 58 -20.78 -7.13 14.26
N PRO A 59 -20.38 -8.39 14.54
CA PRO A 59 -20.32 -9.50 13.59
C PRO A 59 -21.72 -10.06 13.27
N VAL A 60 -21.88 -10.63 12.07
CA VAL A 60 -23.07 -11.42 11.69
C VAL A 60 -22.62 -12.78 11.19
N GLU A 61 -23.08 -13.84 11.86
CA GLU A 61 -22.85 -15.23 11.43
C GLU A 61 -23.83 -15.63 10.34
N LYS A 62 -23.33 -15.98 9.15
CA LYS A 62 -24.18 -16.48 8.05
C LYS A 62 -23.37 -17.30 7.05
N ASP A 63 -23.96 -18.40 6.59
CA ASP A 63 -23.35 -19.32 5.63
C ASP A 63 -22.02 -19.94 6.13
N GLY A 64 -21.85 -20.05 7.46
CA GLY A 64 -20.63 -20.55 8.10
C GLY A 64 -19.47 -19.55 8.09
N ILE A 65 -19.74 -18.28 7.83
CA ILE A 65 -18.78 -17.18 7.73
C ILE A 65 -19.19 -16.08 8.73
N THR A 66 -18.20 -15.52 9.43
CA THR A 66 -18.36 -14.26 10.16
C THR A 66 -18.30 -13.10 9.17
N TRP A 67 -19.36 -12.28 9.14
CA TRP A 67 -19.43 -11.10 8.29
C TRP A 67 -19.30 -9.81 9.08
N TRP A 68 -18.48 -8.89 8.56
CA TRP A 68 -18.32 -7.53 9.09
C TRP A 68 -18.69 -6.50 8.05
N LYS A 69 -19.40 -5.45 8.43
CA LYS A 69 -19.65 -4.33 7.52
C LYS A 69 -18.45 -3.38 7.54
N LEU A 70 -17.93 -3.10 6.36
CA LEU A 70 -16.78 -2.22 6.16
C LEU A 70 -17.21 -0.88 5.56
N GLU A 71 -16.44 0.17 5.85
CA GLU A 71 -16.54 1.49 5.24
C GLU A 71 -15.16 2.14 5.09
N GLY A 72 -14.90 2.76 3.94
CA GLY A 72 -13.64 3.44 3.66
C GLY A 72 -13.57 3.85 2.20
N HIS A 73 -12.88 4.96 1.90
CA HIS A 73 -12.57 5.38 0.52
C HIS A 73 -13.80 5.48 -0.41
N GLY A 74 -14.94 5.89 0.14
CA GLY A 74 -16.20 5.99 -0.60
C GLY A 74 -16.90 4.66 -0.89
N LYS A 75 -16.40 3.54 -0.33
CA LYS A 75 -16.95 2.19 -0.47
C LYS A 75 -17.54 1.73 0.87
N SER A 76 -18.61 0.94 0.82
CA SER A 76 -19.18 0.24 1.99
C SER A 76 -19.90 -1.03 1.58
N GLY A 77 -19.80 -2.07 2.41
CA GLY A 77 -20.52 -3.33 2.26
C GLY A 77 -20.04 -4.38 3.25
N TRP A 78 -20.67 -5.55 3.24
CA TRP A 78 -20.34 -6.69 4.10
C TRP A 78 -19.20 -7.51 3.52
N ALA A 79 -18.29 -7.93 4.39
CA ALA A 79 -17.03 -8.57 4.05
C ALA A 79 -16.82 -9.84 4.88
N ASP A 80 -16.15 -10.80 4.27
CA ASP A 80 -15.76 -12.09 4.85
C ASP A 80 -14.58 -11.89 5.81
N GLU A 81 -14.74 -12.23 7.09
CA GLU A 81 -13.70 -12.07 8.12
C GLU A 81 -12.39 -12.78 7.75
N ARG A 82 -12.46 -13.88 7.00
CA ARG A 82 -11.28 -14.69 6.64
C ARG A 82 -10.25 -13.93 5.80
N CYS A 83 -10.66 -12.84 5.17
CA CYS A 83 -9.77 -11.98 4.38
C CYS A 83 -9.32 -10.72 5.14
N LEU A 84 -9.66 -10.59 6.43
CA LEU A 84 -9.39 -9.39 7.22
C LEU A 84 -8.17 -9.63 8.12
N THR A 85 -7.20 -8.72 8.02
CA THR A 85 -6.06 -8.66 8.95
C THR A 85 -6.16 -7.37 9.75
N GLU A 86 -5.94 -7.43 11.06
CA GLU A 86 -5.94 -6.24 11.91
C GLU A 86 -4.79 -5.30 11.53
N ILE A 87 -5.08 -4.00 11.42
CA ILE A 87 -4.03 -3.01 11.21
C ILE A 87 -3.31 -2.77 12.54
N GLU A 88 -2.00 -2.98 12.54
CA GLU A 88 -1.13 -2.57 13.63
C GLU A 88 -0.80 -1.07 13.55
N GLY A 89 -0.97 -0.37 14.67
CA GLY A 89 -0.62 1.05 14.82
C GLY A 89 -1.81 2.01 14.73
N GLU A 90 -1.51 3.30 14.56
CA GLU A 90 -2.53 4.34 14.49
C GLU A 90 -3.17 4.42 13.09
N TRP A 91 -4.50 4.35 13.04
CA TRP A 91 -5.25 4.63 11.82
C TRP A 91 -5.21 6.12 11.47
N ASP A 92 -4.85 6.42 10.22
CA ASP A 92 -4.98 7.75 9.63
C ASP A 92 -5.71 7.64 8.29
N SER A 93 -6.94 8.15 8.23
CA SER A 93 -7.79 8.05 7.03
C SER A 93 -7.16 8.64 5.76
N LYS A 94 -6.23 9.60 5.92
CA LYS A 94 -5.54 10.22 4.79
C LYS A 94 -4.42 9.32 4.27
N VAL A 95 -3.66 8.71 5.17
CA VAL A 95 -2.66 7.69 4.83
C VAL A 95 -3.32 6.53 4.10
N GLU A 96 -4.43 6.06 4.63
CA GLU A 96 -5.17 4.94 4.06
C GLU A 96 -5.74 5.28 2.68
N SER A 97 -6.19 6.52 2.49
CA SER A 97 -6.64 6.99 1.18
C SER A 97 -5.48 7.14 0.18
N ALA A 98 -4.26 7.43 0.66
CA ALA A 98 -3.07 7.44 -0.19
C ALA A 98 -2.68 6.01 -0.61
N ILE A 99 -2.72 5.05 0.32
CA ILE A 99 -2.49 3.63 0.04
C ILE A 99 -3.55 3.11 -0.94
N ALA A 100 -4.84 3.38 -0.68
CA ALA A 100 -5.93 2.99 -1.58
C ALA A 100 -5.71 3.50 -3.01
N TRP A 101 -5.34 4.77 -3.16
CA TRP A 101 -5.03 5.33 -4.48
C TRP A 101 -3.81 4.67 -5.12
N ALA A 102 -2.76 4.41 -4.35
CA ALA A 102 -1.55 3.76 -4.84
C ALA A 102 -1.86 2.36 -5.39
N ILE A 103 -2.59 1.54 -4.61
CA ILE A 103 -3.00 0.17 -4.99
C ILE A 103 -3.86 0.18 -6.25
N GLU A 104 -4.83 1.11 -6.35
CA GLU A 104 -5.68 1.27 -7.55
C GLU A 104 -4.90 1.72 -8.81
N ASN A 105 -3.63 2.10 -8.68
CA ASN A 105 -2.76 2.53 -9.78
C ASN A 105 -1.62 1.54 -10.10
N ILE A 106 -1.64 0.33 -9.52
CA ILE A 106 -0.71 -0.75 -9.90
C ILE A 106 -0.79 -1.04 -11.41
N GLY A 107 0.36 -1.35 -12.01
CA GLY A 107 0.53 -1.59 -13.44
C GLY A 107 0.78 -0.33 -14.28
N ARG A 108 0.63 0.89 -13.73
CA ARG A 108 0.89 2.12 -14.49
C ARG A 108 2.38 2.28 -14.84
N THR A 109 2.65 2.49 -16.12
CA THR A 109 4.01 2.66 -16.67
C THR A 109 4.42 4.11 -16.86
N ASP A 110 3.50 5.07 -16.78
CA ASP A 110 3.85 6.49 -16.96
C ASP A 110 4.58 7.11 -15.76
N TYR A 111 4.63 6.37 -14.64
CA TYR A 111 5.50 6.61 -13.48
C TYR A 111 6.88 5.95 -13.59
N SER A 112 7.22 5.33 -14.74
CA SER A 112 8.55 4.75 -14.96
C SER A 112 9.66 5.76 -14.64
N TYR A 113 10.55 5.39 -13.73
CA TYR A 113 11.65 6.17 -13.13
C TYR A 113 11.21 7.47 -12.43
N LYS A 114 9.96 7.53 -11.96
CA LYS A 114 9.36 8.68 -11.26
C LYS A 114 8.78 8.29 -9.89
N CYS A 115 9.46 7.39 -9.16
CA CYS A 115 9.05 6.91 -7.83
C CYS A 115 8.64 8.03 -6.87
N LEU A 116 9.42 9.12 -6.80
CA LEU A 116 9.09 10.25 -5.93
C LEU A 116 7.79 10.96 -6.35
N SER A 117 7.57 11.16 -7.65
CA SER A 117 6.34 11.78 -8.16
C SER A 117 5.12 10.89 -7.89
N PHE A 118 5.27 9.57 -8.01
CA PHE A 118 4.22 8.61 -7.67
C PHE A 118 3.82 8.72 -6.20
N VAL A 119 4.79 8.63 -5.29
CA VAL A 119 4.57 8.76 -3.84
C VAL A 119 3.96 10.12 -3.50
N GLN A 120 4.40 11.19 -4.17
CA GLN A 120 3.82 12.53 -4.01
C GLN A 120 2.35 12.60 -4.42
N ASP A 121 2.01 12.01 -5.55
CA ASP A 121 0.64 11.99 -6.05
C ASP A 121 -0.26 11.13 -5.16
N ALA A 122 0.20 9.97 -4.70
CA ALA A 122 -0.52 9.12 -3.77
C ALA A 122 -0.89 9.87 -2.48
N TYR A 123 0.08 10.50 -1.83
CA TYR A 123 -0.18 11.31 -0.64
C TYR A 123 -1.14 12.47 -0.94
N ARG A 124 -0.94 13.20 -2.05
CA ARG A 124 -1.85 14.30 -2.42
C ARG A 124 -3.29 13.81 -2.62
N LYS A 125 -3.47 12.64 -3.22
CA LYS A 125 -4.77 12.01 -3.45
C LYS A 125 -5.41 11.50 -2.15
N GLY A 126 -4.59 11.10 -1.18
CA GLY A 126 -5.02 10.87 0.20
C GLY A 126 -5.37 12.13 1.00
N GLY A 127 -5.21 13.33 0.43
CA GLY A 127 -5.45 14.60 1.14
C GLY A 127 -4.30 15.03 2.04
N ILE A 128 -3.10 14.52 1.79
CA ILE A 128 -1.86 14.87 2.48
C ILE A 128 -1.13 15.93 1.67
N ASN A 129 -1.02 17.13 2.23
CA ASN A 129 -0.36 18.25 1.56
C ASN A 129 1.14 18.18 1.78
N LEU A 130 1.83 17.97 0.68
CA LEU A 130 3.27 17.93 0.58
C LEU A 130 3.79 19.34 0.30
N THR A 131 4.10 20.10 1.35
CA THR A 131 4.59 21.49 1.25
C THR A 131 6.10 21.58 1.45
N GLY A 132 6.77 22.33 0.59
CA GLY A 132 8.17 22.72 0.74
C GLY A 132 9.08 22.13 -0.34
N LEU A 133 10.07 22.94 -0.74
CA LEU A 133 11.28 22.73 -1.59
C LEU A 133 11.21 21.73 -2.76
N PRO A 134 11.89 22.00 -3.89
CA PRO A 134 12.01 21.00 -4.96
C PRO A 134 12.85 19.83 -4.45
N TRP A 135 12.19 18.75 -4.06
CA TRP A 135 12.84 17.55 -3.54
C TRP A 135 13.72 16.87 -4.59
N GLY A 136 13.45 17.10 -5.88
CA GLY A 136 14.28 16.63 -6.98
C GLY A 136 14.23 15.11 -7.08
N THR A 137 15.17 14.43 -6.44
CA THR A 137 15.34 12.98 -6.48
C THR A 137 14.91 12.34 -5.15
N ALA A 138 14.60 11.04 -5.16
CA ALA A 138 14.27 10.31 -3.94
C ALA A 138 15.43 10.34 -2.93
N LYS A 139 16.68 10.29 -3.41
CA LYS A 139 17.87 10.43 -2.54
C LYS A 139 17.92 11.78 -1.84
N ASN A 140 17.66 12.87 -2.56
CA ASN A 140 17.65 14.20 -1.96
C ASN A 140 16.46 14.39 -1.00
N ALA A 141 15.29 13.83 -1.33
CA ALA A 141 14.15 13.77 -0.42
C ALA A 141 14.51 13.07 0.89
N ALA A 142 15.15 11.88 0.82
CA ALA A 142 15.58 11.12 2.00
C ALA A 142 16.48 11.95 2.93
N THR A 143 17.43 12.70 2.37
CA THR A 143 18.31 13.61 3.11
C THR A 143 17.53 14.75 3.77
N ILE A 144 16.65 15.43 3.03
CA ILE A 144 15.83 16.55 3.53
C ILE A 144 14.95 16.09 4.72
N PHE A 145 14.34 14.91 4.59
CA PHE A 145 13.47 14.33 5.62
C PHE A 145 14.23 13.58 6.72
N LYS A 146 15.58 13.51 6.63
CA LYS A 146 16.44 12.80 7.58
C LYS A 146 16.01 11.35 7.78
N ALA A 147 15.65 10.66 6.70
CA ALA A 147 15.14 9.28 6.75
C ALA A 147 16.12 8.33 7.45
N GLU A 148 17.43 8.55 7.27
CA GLU A 148 18.50 7.78 7.91
C GLU A 148 18.44 7.80 9.45
N ALA A 149 17.87 8.84 10.06
CA ALA A 149 17.67 8.89 11.51
C ALA A 149 16.64 7.87 12.04
N ASN A 150 15.92 7.20 11.14
CA ASN A 150 14.98 6.14 11.46
C ASN A 150 15.35 4.78 10.85
N LYS A 151 16.56 4.63 10.29
CA LYS A 151 16.98 3.39 9.61
C LYS A 151 16.82 2.13 10.46
N ASP A 152 17.17 2.20 11.74
CA ASP A 152 17.13 1.05 12.65
C ASP A 152 15.82 0.99 13.47
N LYS A 153 14.75 1.65 13.02
CA LYS A 153 13.46 1.69 13.71
C LYS A 153 12.40 1.00 12.87
N VAL A 154 11.41 0.43 13.56
CA VAL A 154 10.16 -0.07 12.95
C VAL A 154 9.58 0.97 12.00
N VAL A 155 9.35 0.54 10.76
CA VAL A 155 8.73 1.33 9.71
C VAL A 155 7.23 1.36 9.99
N PRO A 156 6.60 2.54 10.13
CA PRO A 156 5.15 2.62 10.25
C PRO A 156 4.47 2.41 8.90
N ARG A 157 3.32 1.72 8.89
CA ARG A 157 2.43 1.68 7.73
C ARG A 157 2.16 3.08 7.19
N GLY A 158 2.31 3.24 5.87
CA GLY A 158 2.10 4.49 5.16
C GLY A 158 3.27 5.47 5.19
N ALA A 159 4.37 5.17 5.89
CA ALA A 159 5.59 5.96 5.83
C ALA A 159 6.26 5.84 4.45
N ALA A 160 7.01 6.88 4.06
CA ALA A 160 7.84 6.81 2.87
C ALA A 160 9.14 6.07 3.21
N VAL A 161 9.45 5.04 2.44
CA VAL A 161 10.61 4.15 2.63
C VAL A 161 11.61 4.44 1.54
N PHE A 162 12.85 4.78 1.91
CA PHE A 162 13.87 5.27 0.98
C PHE A 162 15.02 4.28 0.84
N TYR A 163 15.51 4.17 -0.39
CA TYR A 163 16.65 3.32 -0.75
C TYR A 163 17.63 4.12 -1.63
N ASN A 164 18.89 3.73 -1.64
CA ASN A 164 19.83 4.15 -2.66
C ASN A 164 19.47 3.45 -3.96
N TRP A 165 19.62 4.14 -5.09
CA TRP A 165 19.52 3.50 -6.40
C TRP A 165 20.37 4.29 -7.37
N GLU A 166 21.39 3.61 -7.91
CA GLU A 166 22.27 4.16 -8.93
C GLU A 166 21.84 3.69 -10.31
N GLY A 167 21.72 4.63 -11.25
CA GLY A 167 21.26 4.31 -12.58
C GLY A 167 21.48 5.44 -13.57
N THR A 168 21.39 5.10 -14.85
CA THR A 168 21.51 6.07 -15.95
C THR A 168 20.13 6.50 -16.41
N VAL A 169 19.75 7.75 -16.10
CA VAL A 169 18.48 8.35 -16.53
C VAL A 169 18.78 9.57 -17.37
N GLY A 170 18.22 9.65 -18.59
CA GLY A 170 18.44 10.78 -19.50
C GLY A 170 19.92 11.05 -19.84
N GLY A 171 20.77 10.01 -19.82
CA GLY A 171 22.21 10.11 -20.09
C GLY A 171 23.08 10.51 -18.89
N THR A 172 22.49 10.66 -17.70
CA THR A 172 23.24 10.96 -16.46
C THR A 172 23.21 9.75 -15.52
N THR A 173 24.39 9.27 -15.12
CA THR A 173 24.55 8.21 -14.12
C THR A 173 24.84 8.84 -12.76
N GLN A 174 23.98 8.56 -11.78
CA GLN A 174 24.17 8.98 -10.39
C GLN A 174 23.26 8.16 -9.47
N ASN A 175 23.40 8.36 -8.15
CA ASN A 175 22.42 7.89 -7.17
C ASN A 175 21.19 8.80 -7.18
N TRP A 176 20.12 8.36 -7.85
CA TRP A 176 18.82 9.03 -7.84
C TRP A 176 18.01 8.68 -6.59
N GLY A 177 18.32 7.54 -5.97
CA GLY A 177 17.54 6.94 -4.89
C GLY A 177 16.23 6.34 -5.40
N HIS A 178 15.57 5.59 -4.52
CA HIS A 178 14.24 5.05 -4.74
C HIS A 178 13.36 5.31 -3.53
N VAL A 179 12.04 5.39 -3.74
CA VAL A 179 11.07 5.60 -2.67
C VAL A 179 9.76 4.88 -2.97
N GLY A 180 9.18 4.31 -1.92
CA GLY A 180 7.83 3.76 -1.94
C GLY A 180 7.07 4.05 -0.64
N ILE A 181 5.87 3.51 -0.51
CA ILE A 181 5.01 3.64 0.67
C ILE A 181 4.91 2.27 1.34
N ALA A 182 5.20 2.21 2.64
CA ALA A 182 5.04 1.00 3.44
C ALA A 182 3.57 0.56 3.52
N LEU A 183 3.30 -0.72 3.25
CA LEU A 183 1.96 -1.30 3.35
C LEU A 183 1.71 -1.97 4.70
N GLN A 184 2.73 -2.41 5.43
CA GLN A 184 2.59 -2.85 6.81
C GLN A 184 3.45 -2.01 7.76
N THR A 185 3.21 -2.18 9.06
CA THR A 185 4.15 -1.78 10.10
C THR A 185 5.11 -2.94 10.34
N GLY A 186 6.42 -2.70 10.39
CA GLY A 186 7.40 -3.79 10.58
C GLY A 186 8.85 -3.37 10.38
N GLU A 187 9.76 -4.34 10.42
CA GLU A 187 11.15 -4.13 9.99
C GLU A 187 11.22 -3.90 8.47
N TYR A 188 12.22 -3.17 8.00
CA TYR A 188 12.22 -2.67 6.61
C TYR A 188 12.25 -3.77 5.55
N ASP A 189 12.76 -4.96 5.90
CA ASP A 189 12.89 -6.13 5.04
C ASP A 189 11.73 -7.12 5.16
N GLU A 190 10.83 -6.91 6.13
CA GLU A 190 9.65 -7.74 6.39
C GLU A 190 8.33 -7.12 5.90
N ILE A 191 8.37 -5.84 5.47
CA ILE A 191 7.21 -5.13 4.95
C ILE A 191 7.14 -5.17 3.42
N ASP A 192 5.94 -5.01 2.89
CA ASP A 192 5.71 -4.73 1.49
C ASP A 192 5.69 -3.22 1.22
N VAL A 193 6.22 -2.84 0.07
CA VAL A 193 6.39 -1.45 -0.34
C VAL A 193 5.80 -1.25 -1.72
N ILE A 194 4.72 -0.45 -1.80
CA ILE A 194 4.21 0.01 -3.09
C ILE A 194 5.09 1.12 -3.63
N ASN A 195 5.58 0.95 -4.85
CA ASN A 195 6.58 1.83 -5.44
C ASN A 195 6.40 1.93 -6.97
N ALA A 196 7.19 2.79 -7.61
CA ALA A 196 7.19 2.92 -9.06
C ALA A 196 8.61 3.03 -9.61
N LEU A 197 9.21 1.91 -9.98
CA LEU A 197 10.50 1.87 -10.69
C LEU A 197 10.28 1.79 -12.20
N GLU A 198 9.87 0.64 -12.74
CA GLU A 198 9.53 0.51 -14.17
C GLU A 198 8.04 0.75 -14.42
N TYR A 199 7.22 0.24 -13.51
CA TYR A 199 5.78 0.43 -13.41
C TYR A 199 5.42 0.46 -11.92
N VAL A 200 4.17 0.81 -11.60
CA VAL A 200 3.69 0.74 -10.21
C VAL A 200 3.52 -0.72 -9.80
N SER A 201 4.25 -1.17 -8.78
CA SER A 201 4.17 -2.52 -8.24
C SER A 201 4.31 -2.52 -6.72
N ILE A 202 3.96 -3.65 -6.10
CA ILE A 202 4.27 -3.96 -4.71
C ILE A 202 5.49 -4.87 -4.72
N GLU A 203 6.51 -4.54 -3.95
CA GLU A 203 7.69 -5.37 -3.77
C GLU A 203 7.99 -5.50 -2.27
N PRO A 204 8.47 -6.67 -1.81
CA PRO A 204 9.01 -6.79 -0.46
C PRO A 204 10.18 -5.82 -0.26
N GLY A 205 10.23 -5.15 0.88
CA GLY A 205 11.30 -4.22 1.20
C GLY A 205 12.68 -4.89 1.23
N GLY A 206 12.74 -6.17 1.62
CA GLY A 206 13.95 -6.99 1.56
C GLY A 206 14.35 -7.34 0.12
N TYR A 207 13.37 -7.52 -0.77
CA TYR A 207 13.64 -7.71 -2.21
C TYR A 207 14.32 -6.47 -2.79
N LEU A 208 13.76 -5.29 -2.52
CA LEU A 208 14.38 -4.02 -2.93
C LEU A 208 15.79 -3.89 -2.37
N ALA A 209 15.96 -4.06 -1.06
CA ALA A 209 17.23 -3.85 -0.36
C ALA A 209 18.34 -4.81 -0.79
N HIS A 210 18.03 -6.09 -0.98
CA HIS A 210 19.05 -7.14 -1.09
C HIS A 210 19.18 -7.74 -2.48
N TYR A 211 18.09 -7.80 -3.26
CA TYR A 211 18.10 -8.45 -4.57
C TYR A 211 18.23 -7.45 -5.71
N THR A 212 17.70 -6.25 -5.55
CA THR A 212 17.86 -5.16 -6.53
C THR A 212 19.03 -4.23 -6.22
N ASP A 213 19.84 -4.56 -5.20
CA ASP A 213 21.01 -3.80 -4.75
C ASP A 213 20.68 -2.33 -4.42
N MET A 214 19.47 -2.09 -3.94
CA MET A 214 19.02 -0.76 -3.51
C MET A 214 19.20 -0.61 -2.00
N ASP A 215 20.40 -0.27 -1.54
CA ASP A 215 20.68 -0.16 -0.10
C ASP A 215 19.62 0.68 0.66
N TYR A 216 19.04 0.10 1.70
CA TYR A 216 18.05 0.80 2.53
C TYR A 216 18.68 2.03 3.23
N ILE A 217 18.05 3.19 3.03
CA ILE A 217 18.47 4.47 3.65
C ILE A 217 17.76 4.66 5.00
N GLY A 218 16.46 4.36 5.06
CA GLY A 218 15.61 4.67 6.22
C GLY A 218 14.21 5.08 5.79
N TRP A 219 13.37 5.48 6.76
CA TRP A 219 12.00 5.92 6.49
C TRP A 219 11.72 7.31 7.08
N ALA A 220 10.72 7.99 6.53
CA ALA A 220 10.22 9.24 7.09
C ALA A 220 8.72 9.44 6.88
N TRP A 221 8.10 10.13 7.83
CA TRP A 221 6.84 10.81 7.56
C TRP A 221 7.13 12.05 6.71
N VAL A 222 6.85 11.96 5.40
CA VAL A 222 7.12 13.05 4.45
C VAL A 222 6.11 14.20 4.51
N PHE A 223 5.17 14.13 5.44
CA PHE A 223 4.18 15.16 5.71
C PHE A 223 4.24 15.61 7.17
N LYS A 224 3.95 16.90 7.40
CA LYS A 224 3.60 17.36 8.74
C LYS A 224 2.21 16.80 9.04
N LYS A 225 2.10 15.86 9.98
CA LYS A 225 0.86 15.66 10.74
C LYS A 225 0.64 16.98 11.48
N ASN A 226 -0.16 17.87 10.91
CA ASN A 226 -0.59 19.10 11.60
C ASN A 226 -1.48 18.71 12.77
#